data_AF-A0A5D2E1A1-F1
#
_entry.id   AF-A0A5D2E1A1-F1
#
_cell.length_a   1.000
_cell.length_b   1.000
_cell.length_c   1.000
_cell.angle_alpha   90.00
_cell.angle_beta   90.00
_cell.angle_gamma   90.00
#
_symmetry.space_group_name_H-M   'P 1'
#
loop_
_entity.id
_entity.type
_entity.pdbx_description
1 polymer ?
#
loop_
_entity_poly.entity_id
_entity_poly.type
_entity_poly.pdbx_seq_one_letter_code
_entity_poly.pdbx_strand_id
1 'polypeptide(L)'
;MEALQIIVAIFILALASSLTFASDPSPLQDFCVAINDPKGSVFVNGKFCKDAKLAKADEFYFSGLHIRKNTSNIFGSTVTPVNVAQMPGLHTLGISMVRIDYAPNGGLNPPHTHPRASEILVVLEGTLHVGFVTSNPDNRLISKVLYPGDVFVFPVGLIHFQYNIGNTYAVAFAGLSSENPGVITIANAVFGSNPSINADILAKAFNLDRKMVKNLQSEF
;
A
#
# COMPACT_ATOMS: atom_id res chain seq x y z
N MET A 1 -7.82 -42.17 -32.56
CA MET A 1 -6.61 -41.99 -31.74
C MET A 1 -6.30 -40.51 -31.50
N GLU A 2 -6.43 -39.65 -32.52
CA GLU A 2 -6.14 -38.21 -32.40
C GLU A 2 -7.00 -37.46 -31.37
N ALA A 3 -8.32 -37.70 -31.33
CA ALA A 3 -9.20 -37.06 -30.35
C ALA A 3 -8.83 -37.39 -28.89
N LEU A 4 -8.42 -38.64 -28.61
CA LEU A 4 -7.99 -39.06 -27.28
C LEU A 4 -6.65 -38.40 -26.90
N GLN A 5 -5.72 -38.29 -27.85
CA GLN A 5 -4.44 -37.60 -27.64
C GLN A 5 -4.64 -36.10 -27.35
N ILE A 6 -5.57 -35.44 -28.05
CA ILE A 6 -5.91 -34.04 -27.80
C ILE A 6 -6.52 -33.85 -26.40
N ILE A 7 -7.44 -34.73 -25.99
CA ILE A 7 -8.05 -34.67 -24.65
C ILE A 7 -6.99 -34.87 -23.56
N VAL A 8 -6.09 -35.85 -23.73
CA VAL A 8 -4.99 -36.10 -22.79
C VAL A 8 -4.04 -34.90 -22.73
N ALA A 9 -3.70 -34.29 -23.87
CA ALA A 9 -2.85 -33.10 -23.92
C ALA A 9 -3.49 -31.91 -23.19
N ILE A 10 -4.79 -31.65 -23.39
CA ILE A 10 -5.53 -30.59 -22.68
C ILE A 10 -5.55 -30.86 -21.18
N PHE A 11 -5.77 -32.11 -20.77
CA PHE A 11 -5.81 -32.48 -19.36
C PHE A 11 -4.44 -32.30 -18.68
N ILE A 12 -3.35 -32.68 -19.35
CA ILE A 12 -1.99 -32.44 -18.88
C ILE A 12 -1.69 -30.94 -18.78
N LEU A 13 -2.11 -30.14 -19.77
CA LEU A 13 -1.89 -28.69 -19.77
C LEU A 13 -2.69 -28.00 -18.65
N ALA A 14 -3.92 -28.45 -18.39
CA ALA A 14 -4.75 -27.97 -17.29
C ALA A 14 -4.14 -28.31 -15.92
N LEU A 15 -3.57 -29.51 -15.76
CA LEU A 15 -2.83 -29.90 -14.54
C LEU A 15 -1.52 -29.14 -14.35
N ALA A 16 -0.88 -28.72 -15.45
CA ALA A 16 0.34 -27.92 -15.44
C ALA A 16 0.07 -26.41 -15.24
N SER A 17 -1.20 -25.99 -15.21
CA SER A 17 -1.59 -24.59 -15.00
C SER A 17 -1.47 -24.25 -13.51
N SER A 18 -0.54 -23.38 -13.14
CA SER A 18 -0.49 -22.84 -11.77
C SER A 18 -1.65 -21.88 -11.54
N LEU A 19 -2.40 -22.08 -10.45
CA LEU A 19 -3.35 -21.08 -9.96
C LEU A 19 -2.55 -19.86 -9.48
N THR A 20 -2.66 -18.75 -10.20
CA THR A 20 -2.07 -17.48 -9.77
C THR A 20 -3.04 -16.79 -8.83
N PHE A 21 -2.57 -16.46 -7.62
CA PHE A 21 -3.33 -15.66 -6.68
C PHE A 21 -2.88 -14.20 -6.78
N ALA A 22 -3.84 -13.28 -6.80
CA ALA A 22 -3.60 -11.83 -6.85
C ALA A 22 -3.36 -11.21 -5.46
N SER A 23 -3.20 -12.04 -4.43
CA SER A 23 -2.91 -11.67 -3.04
C SER A 23 -1.60 -12.32 -2.59
N ASP A 24 -1.10 -11.94 -1.43
CA ASP A 24 0.02 -12.63 -0.80
C ASP A 24 -0.28 -14.15 -0.71
N PRO A 25 0.70 -15.02 -1.02
CA PRO A 25 0.52 -16.47 -0.91
C PRO A 25 0.24 -16.89 0.53
N SER A 26 -0.58 -17.93 0.70
CA SER A 26 -0.76 -18.53 2.03
C SER A 26 0.56 -19.12 2.55
N PRO A 27 0.83 -19.02 3.86
CA PRO A 27 2.03 -19.61 4.46
C PRO A 27 2.00 -21.14 4.36
N LEU A 28 3.18 -21.74 4.17
CA LEU A 28 3.35 -23.21 4.10
C LEU A 28 3.86 -23.82 5.42
N GLN A 29 4.09 -22.97 6.43
CA GLN A 29 4.57 -23.30 7.77
C GLN A 29 4.09 -22.22 8.75
N ASP A 30 4.18 -22.46 10.06
CA ASP A 30 3.68 -21.54 11.09
C ASP A 30 4.24 -20.12 10.97
N PHE A 31 5.53 -19.99 10.63
CA PHE A 31 6.18 -18.71 10.40
C PHE A 31 7.42 -18.84 9.51
N CYS A 32 7.78 -17.75 8.85
CA CYS A 32 9.05 -17.59 8.16
C CYS A 32 9.55 -16.18 8.43
N VAL A 33 10.61 -16.03 9.23
CA VAL A 33 11.17 -14.71 9.52
C VAL A 33 12.01 -14.27 8.33
N ALA A 34 11.67 -13.14 7.73
CA ALA A 34 12.41 -12.57 6.62
C ALA A 34 13.87 -12.25 7.00
N ILE A 35 14.81 -12.58 6.11
CA ILE A 35 16.20 -12.12 6.19
C ILE A 35 16.52 -11.17 5.02
N ASN A 36 17.56 -10.35 5.20
CA ASN A 36 18.12 -9.59 4.09
C ASN A 36 18.79 -10.54 3.10
N ASP A 37 18.61 -10.25 1.82
CA ASP A 37 19.14 -11.06 0.72
C ASP A 37 20.65 -11.30 0.90
N PRO A 38 21.08 -12.57 1.04
CA PRO A 38 22.49 -12.91 1.05
C PRO A 38 23.18 -12.41 -0.22
N LYS A 39 24.47 -12.03 -0.13
CA LYS A 39 25.21 -11.62 -1.32
C LYS A 39 25.17 -12.71 -2.40
N GLY A 40 24.67 -12.37 -3.59
CA GLY A 40 24.56 -13.30 -4.71
C GLY A 40 23.35 -14.24 -4.65
N SER A 41 22.36 -13.96 -3.78
CA SER A 41 21.13 -14.74 -3.74
C SER A 41 20.28 -14.55 -5.00
N VAL A 42 19.48 -15.57 -5.31
CA VAL A 42 18.47 -15.51 -6.38
C VAL A 42 17.32 -14.60 -5.92
N PHE A 43 16.75 -13.83 -6.85
CA PHE A 43 15.53 -13.07 -6.58
C PHE A 43 14.34 -14.04 -6.45
N VAL A 44 13.65 -13.99 -5.31
CA VAL A 44 12.44 -14.78 -5.03
C VAL A 44 11.23 -13.88 -4.88
N ASN A 45 10.03 -14.44 -5.04
CA ASN A 45 8.82 -13.71 -4.68
C ASN A 45 8.72 -13.63 -3.13
N GLY A 46 8.93 -12.44 -2.57
CA GLY A 46 9.01 -12.23 -1.12
C GLY A 46 10.44 -12.12 -0.64
N LYS A 47 10.81 -12.91 0.39
CA LYS A 47 12.13 -12.90 1.03
C LYS A 47 12.57 -14.32 1.38
N PHE A 48 13.85 -14.49 1.70
CA PHE A 48 14.34 -15.74 2.28
C PHE A 48 13.95 -15.85 3.75
N CYS A 49 13.79 -17.09 4.23
CA CYS A 49 13.49 -17.40 5.62
C CYS A 49 14.77 -17.64 6.42
N LYS A 50 14.80 -17.12 7.65
CA LYS A 50 15.72 -17.58 8.69
C LYS A 50 15.39 -19.02 9.11
N ASP A 51 16.38 -19.77 9.61
CA ASP A 51 16.13 -21.03 10.32
C ASP A 51 15.16 -20.78 11.49
N ALA A 52 14.04 -21.49 11.48
CA ALA A 52 12.98 -21.37 12.47
C ALA A 52 13.47 -21.60 13.91
N LYS A 53 14.50 -22.44 14.10
CA LYS A 53 15.10 -22.70 15.43
C LYS A 53 15.82 -21.48 16.01
N LEU A 54 16.18 -20.53 15.16
CA LEU A 54 16.89 -19.31 15.55
C LEU A 54 15.94 -18.12 15.73
N ALA A 55 14.63 -18.30 15.51
CA ALA A 55 13.65 -17.24 15.62
C ALA A 55 13.49 -16.75 17.07
N LYS A 56 13.28 -15.45 17.24
CA LYS A 56 13.15 -14.78 18.55
C LYS A 56 11.94 -13.84 18.55
N ALA A 57 11.40 -13.59 19.73
CA ALA A 57 10.25 -12.69 19.92
C ALA A 57 10.47 -11.29 19.30
N ASP A 58 11.70 -10.77 19.35
CA ASP A 58 12.05 -9.45 18.80
C ASP A 58 11.79 -9.33 17.29
N GLU A 59 11.74 -10.44 16.55
CA GLU A 59 11.47 -10.44 15.11
C GLU A 59 9.96 -10.37 14.79
N PHE A 60 9.13 -10.64 15.79
CA PHE A 60 7.67 -10.56 15.79
C PHE A 60 7.16 -9.40 16.64
N TYR A 61 8.00 -8.41 16.91
CA TYR A 61 7.68 -7.29 17.77
C TYR A 61 8.05 -5.97 17.11
N PHE A 62 7.13 -5.01 17.19
CA PHE A 62 7.38 -3.62 16.80
C PHE A 62 6.87 -2.68 17.89
N SER A 63 7.66 -1.67 18.23
CA SER A 63 7.33 -0.69 19.26
C SER A 63 7.45 0.74 18.76
N GLY A 64 6.85 1.68 19.49
CA GLY A 64 6.94 3.10 19.19
C GLY A 64 5.75 3.68 18.42
N LEU A 65 4.74 2.87 18.05
CA LEU A 65 3.51 3.41 17.45
C LEU A 65 2.64 4.20 18.44
N HIS A 66 2.90 4.14 19.75
CA HIS A 66 2.25 5.02 20.72
C HIS A 66 2.79 6.45 20.67
N ILE A 67 3.92 6.68 19.99
CA ILE A 67 4.59 7.98 19.90
C ILE A 67 4.14 8.67 18.61
N ARG A 68 3.47 9.82 18.74
CA ARG A 68 3.11 10.69 17.61
C ARG A 68 4.37 11.17 16.88
N LYS A 69 4.37 11.10 15.55
CA LYS A 69 5.47 11.61 14.71
C LYS A 69 5.28 13.08 14.32
N ASN A 70 6.38 13.71 13.91
CA ASN A 70 6.41 15.12 13.52
C ASN A 70 5.73 15.32 12.17
N THR A 71 4.65 16.10 12.15
CA THR A 71 3.87 16.42 10.95
C THR A 71 4.27 17.73 10.28
N SER A 72 5.42 18.34 10.63
CA SER A 72 5.93 19.57 10.03
C SER A 72 6.55 19.32 8.65
N ASN A 73 5.71 18.98 7.68
CA ASN A 73 6.05 18.82 6.27
C ASN A 73 4.91 19.38 5.39
N ILE A 74 5.13 19.44 4.08
CA ILE A 74 4.20 20.07 3.13
C ILE A 74 2.79 19.48 3.15
N PHE A 75 2.64 18.21 3.51
CA PHE A 75 1.34 17.54 3.58
C PHE A 75 0.72 17.64 4.96
N GLY A 76 1.46 18.03 5.99
CA GLY A 76 0.95 18.06 7.36
C GLY A 76 0.62 16.66 7.89
N SER A 77 1.26 15.60 7.41
CA SER A 77 1.00 14.23 7.86
C SER A 77 2.27 13.37 7.90
N THR A 78 2.29 12.32 8.70
CA THR A 78 3.40 11.35 8.70
C THR A 78 2.89 9.94 8.83
N VAL A 79 3.31 9.10 7.89
CA VAL A 79 2.98 7.68 7.81
C VAL A 79 4.13 6.88 8.42
N THR A 80 3.84 6.07 9.43
CA THR A 80 4.78 5.15 10.07
C THR A 80 4.38 3.71 9.73
N PRO A 81 5.00 3.09 8.70
CA PRO A 81 4.68 1.73 8.30
C PRO A 81 5.26 0.71 9.28
N VAL A 82 4.54 -0.41 9.42
CA VAL A 82 4.98 -1.66 10.04
C VAL A 82 4.66 -2.78 9.06
N ASN A 83 5.47 -2.85 8.01
CA ASN A 83 5.41 -3.90 7.01
C ASN A 83 6.62 -4.84 7.17
N VAL A 84 6.78 -5.81 6.27
CA VAL A 84 7.86 -6.82 6.36
C VAL A 84 9.27 -6.21 6.45
N ALA A 85 9.48 -4.97 5.98
CA ALA A 85 10.76 -4.29 6.10
C ALA A 85 11.06 -3.78 7.52
N GLN A 86 10.04 -3.46 8.32
CA GLN A 86 10.20 -3.04 9.73
C GLN A 86 10.05 -4.20 10.70
N MET A 87 9.24 -5.20 10.36
CA MET A 87 8.90 -6.32 11.23
C MET A 87 9.01 -7.62 10.43
N PRO A 88 10.21 -8.24 10.39
CA PRO A 88 10.50 -9.37 9.51
C PRO A 88 9.64 -10.62 9.77
N GLY A 89 9.10 -10.77 10.99
CA GLY A 89 8.17 -11.84 11.34
C GLY A 89 6.80 -11.74 10.66
N LEU A 90 6.48 -10.64 9.97
CA LEU A 90 5.29 -10.53 9.12
C LEU A 90 5.40 -11.35 7.82
N HIS A 91 6.60 -11.82 7.49
CA HIS A 91 6.82 -12.46 6.21
C HIS A 91 5.99 -13.74 6.07
N THR A 92 5.34 -13.92 4.93
CA THR A 92 4.37 -14.98 4.56
C THR A 92 3.00 -14.90 5.23
N LEU A 93 2.75 -13.90 6.09
CA LEU A 93 1.49 -13.82 6.86
C LEU A 93 0.40 -12.97 6.20
N GLY A 94 0.70 -12.30 5.09
CA GLY A 94 -0.31 -11.60 4.28
C GLY A 94 -0.92 -10.35 4.94
N ILE A 95 -0.26 -9.78 5.95
CA ILE A 95 -0.75 -8.60 6.67
C ILE A 95 0.36 -7.61 7.02
N SER A 96 -0.01 -6.34 7.16
CA SER A 96 0.84 -5.30 7.73
C SER A 96 -0.02 -4.24 8.44
N MET A 97 0.65 -3.31 9.14
CA MET A 97 0.00 -2.22 9.86
C MET A 97 0.67 -0.88 9.56
N VAL A 98 -0.06 0.20 9.75
CA VAL A 98 0.46 1.56 9.66
C VAL A 98 -0.16 2.45 10.73
N ARG A 99 0.62 3.40 11.24
CA ARG A 99 0.11 4.57 11.98
C ARG A 99 0.21 5.80 11.10
N ILE A 100 -0.79 6.67 11.16
CA ILE A 100 -0.77 7.95 10.47
C ILE A 100 -1.08 9.06 11.48
N ASP A 101 -0.19 10.04 11.53
CA ASP A 101 -0.33 11.26 12.33
C ASP A 101 -0.65 12.43 11.40
N TYR A 102 -1.65 13.25 11.76
CA TYR A 102 -2.09 14.40 10.97
C TYR A 102 -2.03 15.69 11.79
N ALA A 103 -1.45 16.73 11.21
CA ALA A 103 -1.46 18.09 11.74
C ALA A 103 -2.90 18.63 11.82
N PRO A 104 -3.18 19.53 12.77
CA PRO A 104 -4.44 20.28 12.80
C PRO A 104 -4.66 21.09 11.53
N ASN A 105 -5.93 21.38 11.23
CA ASN A 105 -6.34 22.33 10.18
C ASN A 105 -5.82 21.98 8.78
N GLY A 106 -5.93 20.71 8.40
CA GLY A 106 -5.69 20.28 7.03
C GLY A 106 -4.50 19.36 6.80
N GLY A 107 -4.01 18.65 7.83
CA GLY A 107 -3.10 17.53 7.63
C GLY A 107 -3.69 16.51 6.63
N LEU A 108 -2.94 16.20 5.59
CA LEU A 108 -3.39 15.44 4.43
C LEU A 108 -2.48 14.21 4.24
N ASN A 109 -3.07 13.03 4.17
CA ASN A 109 -2.44 11.93 3.44
C ASN A 109 -3.00 12.00 2.01
N PRO A 110 -2.19 12.45 1.03
CA PRO A 110 -2.66 12.85 -0.29
C PRO A 110 -3.26 11.66 -1.06
N PRO A 111 -3.97 11.90 -2.18
CA PRO A 111 -4.47 10.82 -3.03
C PRO A 111 -3.38 9.81 -3.36
N HIS A 112 -3.61 8.56 -2.96
CA HIS A 112 -2.70 7.44 -3.16
C HIS A 112 -3.46 6.13 -3.37
N THR A 113 -2.74 5.08 -3.76
CA THR A 113 -3.29 3.72 -3.89
C THR A 113 -2.30 2.67 -3.39
N HIS A 114 -2.85 1.55 -2.92
CA HIS A 114 -2.12 0.34 -2.55
C HIS A 114 -2.33 -0.73 -3.63
N PRO A 115 -1.33 -1.00 -4.49
CA PRO A 115 -1.51 -1.91 -5.62
C PRO A 115 -1.71 -3.38 -5.20
N ARG A 116 -1.39 -3.75 -3.95
CA ARG A 116 -1.38 -5.15 -3.48
C ARG A 116 -2.17 -5.40 -2.20
N ALA A 117 -2.87 -4.41 -1.66
CA ALA A 117 -3.64 -4.60 -0.44
C ALA A 117 -4.90 -3.75 -0.39
N SER A 118 -5.95 -4.30 0.23
CA SER A 118 -7.01 -3.47 0.81
C SER A 118 -6.54 -2.93 2.16
N GLU A 119 -7.09 -1.79 2.57
CA GLU A 119 -6.78 -1.15 3.85
C GLU A 119 -8.06 -0.99 4.67
N ILE A 120 -7.96 -1.23 5.98
CA ILE A 120 -9.01 -0.89 6.95
C ILE A 120 -8.43 0.05 8.00
N LEU A 121 -8.98 1.25 8.08
CA LEU A 121 -8.49 2.34 8.92
C LEU A 121 -9.46 2.57 10.09
N VAL A 122 -8.90 2.75 11.29
CA VAL A 122 -9.61 3.17 12.51
C VAL A 122 -9.03 4.49 13.01
N VAL A 123 -9.90 5.43 13.36
CA VAL A 123 -9.49 6.70 13.98
C VAL A 123 -9.30 6.50 15.48
N LEU A 124 -8.14 6.91 16.00
CA LEU A 124 -7.85 6.90 17.42
C LEU A 124 -8.11 8.28 18.07
N GLU A 125 -7.76 9.35 17.37
CA GLU A 125 -7.89 10.73 17.84
C GLU A 125 -8.26 11.67 16.69
N GLY A 126 -8.95 12.77 17.00
CA GLY A 126 -9.27 13.84 16.04
C GLY A 126 -10.45 13.51 15.11
N THR A 127 -10.52 14.22 13.97
CA THR A 127 -11.61 14.09 13.00
C THR A 127 -11.07 14.04 11.58
N LEU A 128 -11.32 12.93 10.88
CA LEU A 128 -10.82 12.72 9.53
C LEU A 128 -11.96 12.72 8.50
N HIS A 129 -11.83 13.51 7.45
CA HIS A 129 -12.57 13.28 6.22
C HIS A 129 -11.79 12.30 5.34
N VAL A 130 -12.39 11.16 5.03
CA VAL A 130 -11.76 10.11 4.23
C VAL A 130 -12.61 9.78 3.02
N GLY A 131 -12.01 9.22 1.98
CA GLY A 131 -12.75 8.65 0.87
C GLY A 131 -11.90 7.97 -0.18
N PHE A 132 -12.56 7.18 -1.02
CA PHE A 132 -11.97 6.57 -2.22
C PHE A 132 -12.83 6.85 -3.45
N VAL A 133 -12.21 6.72 -4.62
CA VAL A 133 -12.87 6.94 -5.92
C VAL A 133 -13.03 5.59 -6.62
N THR A 134 -14.25 5.28 -7.09
CA THR A 134 -14.51 4.06 -7.87
C THR A 134 -13.85 4.13 -9.25
N SER A 135 -13.67 2.97 -9.90
CA SER A 135 -13.13 2.92 -11.26
C SER A 135 -14.07 3.56 -12.30
N ASN A 136 -13.57 3.69 -13.53
CA ASN A 136 -14.35 4.07 -14.70
C ASN A 136 -15.58 3.16 -14.92
N PRO A 137 -16.65 3.69 -15.54
CA PRO A 137 -16.79 5.06 -16.03
C PRO A 137 -17.19 6.08 -14.95
N ASP A 138 -17.67 5.62 -13.79
CA ASP A 138 -18.36 6.50 -12.84
C ASP A 138 -17.44 7.47 -12.10
N ASN A 139 -16.21 7.05 -11.78
CA ASN A 139 -15.26 7.85 -11.01
C ASN A 139 -15.89 8.48 -9.76
N ARG A 140 -16.77 7.73 -9.08
CA ARG A 140 -17.62 8.23 -8.00
C ARG A 140 -16.83 8.27 -6.70
N LEU A 141 -16.85 9.41 -6.02
CA LEU A 141 -16.33 9.55 -4.67
C LEU A 141 -17.27 8.88 -3.66
N ILE A 142 -16.72 7.99 -2.84
CA ILE A 142 -17.36 7.45 -1.63
C ILE A 142 -16.56 7.98 -0.44
N SER A 143 -17.19 8.81 0.37
CA SER A 143 -16.51 9.49 1.48
C SER A 143 -17.34 9.58 2.75
N LYS A 144 -16.65 9.79 3.88
CA LYS A 144 -17.26 9.92 5.20
C LYS A 144 -16.39 10.80 6.09
N VAL A 145 -17.00 11.43 7.10
CA VAL A 145 -16.29 12.03 8.23
C VAL A 145 -16.27 11.02 9.37
N LEU A 146 -15.08 10.71 9.87
CA LEU A 146 -14.82 9.75 10.92
C LEU A 146 -14.41 10.46 12.22
N TYR A 147 -14.86 9.91 13.34
CA TYR A 147 -14.53 10.30 14.71
C TYR A 147 -13.79 9.15 15.42
N PRO A 148 -13.20 9.36 16.62
CA PRO A 148 -12.51 8.31 17.33
C PRO A 148 -13.38 7.05 17.53
N GLY A 149 -12.83 5.89 17.16
CA GLY A 149 -13.52 4.59 17.16
C GLY A 149 -14.19 4.22 15.83
N ASP A 150 -14.41 5.18 14.92
CA ASP A 150 -14.97 4.89 13.61
C ASP A 150 -13.96 4.18 12.70
N VAL A 151 -14.48 3.33 11.82
CA VAL A 151 -13.70 2.51 10.88
C VAL A 151 -14.15 2.79 9.44
N PHE A 152 -13.20 2.76 8.50
CA PHE A 152 -13.48 2.88 7.07
C PHE A 152 -12.56 1.97 6.25
N VAL A 153 -13.09 1.38 5.18
CA VAL A 153 -12.36 0.43 4.32
C VAL A 153 -12.03 1.06 2.97
N PHE A 154 -10.81 0.85 2.50
CA PHE A 154 -10.34 1.23 1.17
C PHE A 154 -10.06 -0.05 0.36
N PRO A 155 -10.83 -0.30 -0.72
CA PRO A 155 -10.60 -1.48 -1.57
C PRO A 155 -9.24 -1.43 -2.28
N VAL A 156 -8.63 -2.61 -2.47
CA VAL A 156 -7.34 -2.75 -3.17
C VAL A 156 -7.32 -2.00 -4.50
N GLY A 157 -6.23 -1.27 -4.73
CA GLY A 157 -5.98 -0.57 -5.98
C GLY A 157 -6.77 0.73 -6.20
N LEU A 158 -7.77 1.07 -5.37
CA LEU A 158 -8.52 2.31 -5.54
C LEU A 158 -7.79 3.52 -4.96
N ILE A 159 -7.87 4.65 -5.69
CA ILE A 159 -7.33 5.93 -5.24
C ILE A 159 -8.15 6.40 -4.04
N HIS A 160 -7.48 6.73 -2.95
CA HIS A 160 -8.10 7.20 -1.72
C HIS A 160 -7.23 8.22 -0.98
N PHE A 161 -7.80 8.88 0.02
CA PHE A 161 -7.15 9.94 0.79
C PHE A 161 -7.72 10.03 2.21
N GLN A 162 -6.99 10.72 3.09
CA GLN A 162 -7.49 11.15 4.40
C GLN A 162 -7.07 12.60 4.67
N TYR A 163 -7.99 13.40 5.16
CA TYR A 163 -7.80 14.83 5.42
C TYR A 163 -8.32 15.21 6.79
N ASN A 164 -7.48 15.80 7.64
CA ASN A 164 -7.85 16.24 8.98
C ASN A 164 -8.60 17.58 8.90
N ILE A 165 -9.91 17.53 9.07
CA ILE A 165 -10.78 18.71 9.10
C ILE A 165 -10.89 19.32 10.51
N GLY A 166 -10.33 18.65 11.52
CA GLY A 166 -10.33 19.11 12.90
C GLY A 166 -9.27 20.19 13.17
N ASN A 167 -9.50 20.95 14.24
CA ASN A 167 -8.55 21.95 14.75
C ASN A 167 -7.55 21.37 15.75
N THR A 168 -7.53 20.05 15.92
CA THR A 168 -6.58 19.30 16.75
C THR A 168 -5.84 18.28 15.90
N TYR A 169 -4.77 17.69 16.44
CA TYR A 169 -4.10 16.58 15.78
C TYR A 169 -5.07 15.40 15.64
N ALA A 170 -4.95 14.67 14.52
CA ALA A 170 -5.65 13.41 14.35
C ALA A 170 -4.64 12.26 14.26
N VAL A 171 -5.07 11.09 14.72
CA VAL A 171 -4.28 9.85 14.70
C VAL A 171 -5.17 8.74 14.19
N ALA A 172 -4.66 7.98 13.23
CA ALA A 172 -5.31 6.77 12.75
C ALA A 172 -4.32 5.60 12.69
N PHE A 173 -4.87 4.40 12.83
CA PHE A 173 -4.18 3.16 12.53
C PHE A 173 -4.88 2.46 11.38
N ALA A 174 -4.14 1.78 10.53
CA ALA A 174 -4.75 0.92 9.52
C ALA A 174 -4.05 -0.42 9.42
N GLY A 175 -4.83 -1.46 9.17
CA GLY A 175 -4.36 -2.79 8.78
C GLY A 175 -4.45 -2.95 7.28
N LEU A 176 -3.46 -3.60 6.66
CA LEU A 176 -3.43 -3.86 5.23
C LEU A 176 -3.33 -5.36 4.96
N SER A 177 -4.02 -5.83 3.93
CA SER A 177 -4.09 -7.24 3.54
C SER A 177 -2.89 -7.73 2.71
N SER A 178 -1.68 -7.26 3.03
CA SER A 178 -0.41 -7.72 2.46
C SER A 178 0.74 -7.37 3.40
N GLU A 179 1.78 -8.21 3.44
CA GLU A 179 3.05 -7.94 4.11
C GLU A 179 3.80 -6.75 3.47
N ASN A 180 3.50 -6.47 2.20
CA ASN A 180 4.08 -5.40 1.40
C ASN A 180 3.02 -4.78 0.48
N PRO A 181 2.13 -3.92 1.01
CA PRO A 181 1.02 -3.34 0.25
C PRO A 181 1.49 -2.49 -0.95
N GLY A 182 2.67 -1.88 -0.83
CA GLY A 182 3.16 -0.83 -1.74
C GLY A 182 2.34 0.44 -1.62
N VAL A 183 2.89 1.57 -2.03
CA VAL A 183 2.13 2.83 -2.06
C VAL A 183 2.49 3.61 -3.31
N ILE A 184 1.47 4.15 -3.97
CA ILE A 184 1.62 5.04 -5.12
C ILE A 184 0.93 6.34 -4.76
N THR A 185 1.70 7.34 -4.30
CA THR A 185 1.20 8.71 -4.17
C THR A 185 1.00 9.29 -5.56
N ILE A 186 -0.23 9.64 -5.93
CA ILE A 186 -0.61 9.91 -7.32
C ILE A 186 0.20 11.07 -7.89
N ALA A 187 0.29 12.19 -7.17
CA ALA A 187 1.02 13.36 -7.67
C ALA A 187 2.53 13.06 -7.86
N ASN A 188 3.17 12.39 -6.91
CA ASN A 188 4.58 12.00 -7.01
C ASN A 188 4.80 11.04 -8.19
N ALA A 189 3.92 10.06 -8.39
CA ALA A 189 4.06 9.09 -9.47
C ALA A 189 3.82 9.71 -10.86
N VAL A 190 2.92 10.69 -10.97
CA VAL A 190 2.57 11.33 -12.24
C VAL A 190 3.54 12.48 -12.58
N PHE A 191 3.83 13.35 -11.62
CA PHE A 191 4.61 14.58 -11.84
C PHE A 191 6.07 14.49 -11.36
N GLY A 192 6.37 13.65 -10.37
CA GLY A 192 7.71 13.50 -9.77
C GLY A 192 8.41 12.16 -10.08
N SER A 193 8.01 11.45 -11.14
CA SER A 193 8.66 10.18 -11.50
C SER A 193 10.11 10.39 -11.93
N ASN A 194 10.96 9.37 -11.74
CA ASN A 194 12.34 9.37 -12.21
C ASN A 194 12.65 8.12 -13.07
N PRO A 195 12.89 8.26 -14.39
CA PRO A 195 12.86 9.51 -15.16
C PRO A 195 11.44 10.10 -15.26
N SER A 196 11.33 11.41 -15.53
CA SER A 196 10.05 12.10 -15.64
C SER A 196 9.23 11.62 -16.83
N ILE A 197 7.91 11.49 -16.66
CA ILE A 197 6.99 11.27 -17.79
C ILE A 197 7.10 12.46 -18.75
N ASN A 198 7.08 12.18 -20.06
CA ASN A 198 7.16 13.21 -21.07
C ASN A 198 6.03 14.26 -20.88
N ALA A 199 6.41 15.53 -20.79
CA ALA A 199 5.49 16.63 -20.53
C ALA A 199 4.37 16.76 -21.59
N ASP A 200 4.61 16.34 -22.83
CA ASP A 200 3.60 16.37 -23.90
C ASP A 200 2.54 15.28 -23.71
N ILE A 201 2.92 14.12 -23.16
CA ILE A 201 1.98 13.06 -22.76
C ILE A 201 1.06 13.57 -21.65
N LEU A 202 1.65 14.15 -20.59
CA LEU A 202 0.87 14.68 -19.48
C LEU A 202 0.01 15.88 -19.88
N ALA A 203 0.52 16.77 -20.72
CA ALA A 203 -0.24 17.91 -21.25
C ALA A 203 -1.49 17.41 -21.99
N LYS A 204 -1.33 16.38 -22.84
CA LYS A 204 -2.46 15.78 -23.54
C LYS A 204 -3.41 15.04 -22.60
N ALA A 205 -2.90 14.30 -21.63
CA ALA A 205 -3.69 13.49 -20.70
C ALA A 205 -4.51 14.33 -19.71
N PHE A 206 -3.93 15.41 -19.19
CA PHE A 206 -4.57 16.30 -18.21
C PHE A 206 -5.28 17.49 -18.87
N ASN A 207 -5.20 17.62 -20.20
CA ASN A 207 -5.70 18.77 -20.96
C ASN A 207 -5.15 20.10 -20.43
N LEU A 208 -3.83 20.15 -20.24
CA LEU A 208 -3.09 21.29 -19.72
C LEU A 208 -2.05 21.79 -20.72
N ASP A 209 -1.63 23.04 -20.58
CA ASP A 209 -0.47 23.54 -21.30
C ASP A 209 0.80 22.82 -20.84
N ARG A 210 1.70 22.56 -21.79
CA ARG A 210 3.01 21.96 -21.52
C ARG A 210 3.81 22.74 -20.46
N LYS A 211 3.70 24.08 -20.46
CA LYS A 211 4.36 24.92 -19.45
C LYS A 211 3.80 24.67 -18.05
N MET A 212 2.47 24.54 -17.93
CA MET A 212 1.82 24.20 -16.66
C MET A 212 2.29 22.83 -16.15
N VAL A 213 2.37 21.83 -17.03
CA VAL A 213 2.88 20.50 -16.66
C VAL A 213 4.31 20.58 -16.16
N LYS A 214 5.20 21.31 -16.85
CA LYS A 214 6.59 21.47 -16.39
C LYS A 214 6.68 22.18 -15.04
N ASN A 215 5.82 23.15 -14.78
CA ASN A 215 5.74 23.79 -13.46
C ASN A 215 5.28 22.79 -12.40
N LEU A 216 4.27 21.97 -12.68
CA LEU A 216 3.86 20.90 -11.75
C LEU A 216 5.02 19.92 -11.51
N GLN A 217 5.72 19.47 -12.56
CA GLN A 217 6.87 18.57 -12.43
C GLN A 217 8.04 19.18 -11.64
N SER A 218 8.17 20.50 -11.52
CA SER A 218 9.22 21.11 -10.71
C SER A 218 8.88 21.20 -9.22
N GLU A 219 7.63 20.97 -8.83
CA GLU A 219 7.19 20.96 -7.42
C GLU A 219 7.35 19.58 -6.75
N PHE A 220 7.64 18.52 -7.52
CA PHE A 220 7.75 17.13 -7.06
C PHE A 220 9.10 16.52 -7.43
#